data_AF-A0A831Z5K7-F1
#
_entry.id   AF-A0A831Z5K7-F1
#
_cell.length_a   1.000
_cell.length_b   1.000
_cell.length_c   1.000
_cell.angle_alpha   90.00
_cell.angle_beta   90.00
_cell.angle_gamma   90.00
#
_symmetry.space_group_name_H-M   'P 1'
#
loop_
_entity.id
_entity.type
_entity.pdbx_description
1 polymer ?
#
loop_
_entity_poly.entity_id
_entity_poly.type
_entity_poly.pdbx_seq_one_letter_code
_entity_poly.pdbx_strand_id
1 'polypeptide(L)'
;RIGVALADLYPDLTLTGRLGTNTNSLSQFFSLDNLIASIAGELATTLFQGGRLRAEVAAAKARLQAQAARYSQLVLTAVREVEDALVSNRLLDKRIQQIQQQLSEARKAETLARQRYGRGIDSLLVVLETQRRRQAAEDLFLQIEQQRWDARINLHLALGGQWLTDNN
;
A
#
# COMPACT_ATOMS: atom_id res chain seq x y z
N ARG A 1 7.69 -20.74 -3.55
CA ARG A 1 7.38 -21.68 -4.66
C ARG A 1 8.62 -22.13 -5.46
N ILE A 2 9.85 -21.78 -5.09
CA ILE A 2 11.07 -22.21 -5.82
C ILE A 2 11.37 -23.70 -5.62
N GLY A 3 11.13 -24.22 -4.41
CA GLY A 3 11.36 -25.63 -4.11
C GLY A 3 10.53 -26.61 -4.94
N VAL A 4 9.32 -26.20 -5.36
CA VAL A 4 8.45 -27.02 -6.23
C VAL A 4 9.01 -27.06 -7.65
N ALA A 5 9.35 -25.91 -8.25
CA ALA A 5 9.93 -25.88 -9.59
C ALA A 5 11.33 -26.52 -9.68
N LEU A 6 12.09 -26.51 -8.57
CA LEU A 6 13.36 -27.25 -8.48
C LEU A 6 13.13 -28.77 -8.32
N ALA A 7 12.04 -29.18 -7.66
CA ALA A 7 11.68 -30.58 -7.52
C ALA A 7 11.30 -31.19 -8.88
N ASP A 8 10.65 -30.41 -9.76
CA ASP A 8 10.32 -30.82 -11.14
C ASP A 8 11.56 -31.11 -12.02
N LEU A 9 12.78 -30.78 -11.56
CA LEU A 9 14.04 -31.13 -12.24
C LEU A 9 14.54 -32.54 -11.89
N TYR A 10 13.93 -33.18 -10.91
CA TYR A 10 14.20 -34.55 -10.49
C TYR A 10 13.08 -35.48 -10.98
N PRO A 11 13.37 -36.77 -11.23
CA PRO A 11 12.34 -37.73 -11.61
C PRO A 11 11.30 -37.87 -10.49
N ASP A 12 10.03 -37.68 -10.84
CA ASP A 12 8.92 -37.98 -9.93
C ASP A 12 8.82 -39.49 -9.73
N LEU A 13 8.63 -39.94 -8.48
CA LEU A 13 8.36 -41.35 -8.19
C LEU A 13 6.87 -41.53 -7.94
N THR A 14 6.11 -41.82 -8.99
CA THR A 14 4.66 -42.05 -8.86
C THR A 14 4.36 -43.53 -8.59
N LEU A 15 4.12 -43.90 -7.33
CA LEU A 15 3.71 -45.25 -6.97
C LEU A 15 2.22 -45.48 -7.29
N THR A 16 1.92 -45.90 -8.51
CA THR A 16 0.55 -46.23 -8.94
C THR A 16 0.23 -47.70 -8.62
N GLY A 17 -0.40 -47.95 -7.47
CA GLY A 17 -0.95 -49.27 -7.12
C GLY A 17 -2.39 -49.43 -7.61
N ARG A 18 -2.63 -50.17 -8.71
CA ARG A 18 -3.98 -50.64 -9.07
C ARG A 18 -4.23 -52.01 -8.43
N LEU A 19 -5.08 -52.06 -7.41
CA LEU A 19 -5.63 -53.31 -6.88
C LEU A 19 -6.69 -53.85 -7.86
N GLY A 20 -6.27 -54.73 -8.77
CA GLY A 20 -7.16 -55.52 -9.64
C GLY A 20 -7.15 -56.98 -9.19
N THR A 21 -8.33 -57.57 -9.04
CA THR A 21 -8.53 -58.98 -8.63
C THR A 21 -8.21 -59.91 -9.79
N ASN A 22 -6.94 -60.26 -10.00
CA ASN A 22 -6.52 -61.43 -10.80
C ASN A 22 -5.24 -62.01 -10.19
N THR A 23 -5.31 -63.24 -9.70
CA THR A 23 -4.39 -63.89 -8.76
C THR A 23 -3.04 -64.33 -9.34
N ASN A 24 -2.70 -63.98 -10.59
CA ASN A 24 -1.39 -64.28 -11.22
C ASN A 24 -0.49 -63.05 -11.46
N SER A 25 -0.91 -61.84 -11.07
CA SER A 25 -0.24 -60.58 -11.44
C SER A 25 0.71 -60.00 -10.37
N LEU A 26 0.70 -60.52 -9.14
CA LEU A 26 1.52 -60.01 -8.03
C LEU A 26 3.04 -60.17 -8.27
N SER A 27 3.48 -61.24 -8.95
CA SER A 27 4.89 -61.46 -9.31
C SER A 27 5.35 -60.65 -10.53
N GLN A 28 4.42 -60.26 -11.42
CA GLN A 28 4.72 -59.38 -12.56
C GLN A 28 4.74 -57.90 -12.17
N PHE A 29 4.02 -57.51 -11.11
CA PHE A 29 4.00 -56.13 -10.59
C PHE A 29 5.33 -55.72 -9.93
N PHE A 30 6.07 -56.68 -9.36
CA PHE A 30 7.42 -56.49 -8.81
C PHE A 30 8.54 -57.05 -9.70
N SER A 31 8.25 -57.34 -10.97
CA SER A 31 9.31 -57.72 -11.90
C SER A 31 10.25 -56.53 -12.10
N LEU A 32 11.55 -56.76 -11.87
CA LEU A 32 12.61 -55.77 -12.07
C LEU A 32 12.50 -55.10 -13.44
N ASP A 33 12.08 -55.83 -14.47
CA ASP A 33 11.96 -55.34 -15.84
C ASP A 33 10.89 -54.25 -16.01
N ASN A 34 9.72 -54.40 -15.38
CA ASN A 34 8.65 -53.38 -15.44
C ASN A 34 9.04 -52.11 -14.68
N LEU A 35 9.75 -52.28 -13.56
CA LEU A 35 10.26 -51.18 -12.73
C LEU A 35 11.40 -50.42 -13.46
N ILE A 36 12.28 -51.15 -14.16
CA ILE A 36 13.33 -50.57 -14.98
C ILE A 36 12.74 -49.87 -16.21
N ALA A 37 11.72 -50.43 -16.86
CA ALA A 37 11.06 -49.83 -18.01
C ALA A 37 10.32 -48.53 -17.66
N SER A 38 9.66 -48.46 -16.49
CA SER A 38 9.00 -47.23 -16.02
C SER A 38 10.03 -46.14 -15.71
N ILE A 39 11.12 -46.49 -14.99
CA ILE A 39 12.21 -45.55 -14.69
C ILE A 39 12.88 -45.06 -15.99
N ALA A 40 13.13 -45.94 -16.95
CA ALA A 40 13.74 -45.58 -18.24
C ALA A 40 12.84 -44.66 -19.07
N GLY A 41 11.52 -44.88 -19.08
CA GLY A 41 10.55 -43.99 -19.74
C GLY A 41 10.48 -42.60 -19.09
N GLU A 42 10.51 -42.53 -17.76
CA GLU A 42 10.46 -41.29 -16.99
C GLU A 42 11.76 -40.47 -17.13
N LEU A 43 12.91 -41.14 -17.18
CA LEU A 43 14.20 -40.51 -17.53
C LEU A 43 14.21 -40.00 -18.98
N ALA A 44 13.70 -40.79 -19.92
CA ALA A 44 13.64 -40.40 -21.33
C ALA A 44 12.76 -39.16 -21.52
N THR A 45 11.58 -39.10 -20.89
CA THR A 45 10.71 -37.92 -20.96
C THR A 45 11.35 -36.68 -20.32
N THR A 46 12.04 -36.81 -19.20
CA THR A 46 12.76 -35.70 -18.56
C THR A 46 13.93 -35.19 -19.43
N LEU A 47 14.66 -36.10 -20.09
CA LEU A 47 15.76 -35.78 -21.01
C LEU A 47 15.26 -35.14 -22.32
N PHE A 48 14.12 -35.58 -22.87
CA PHE A 48 13.56 -35.09 -24.13
C PHE A 48 12.67 -33.85 -24.02
N GLN A 49 12.48 -33.28 -22.82
CA GLN A 49 11.66 -32.08 -22.60
C GLN A 49 12.25 -30.76 -23.12
N GLY A 50 13.28 -30.78 -23.98
CA GLY A 50 13.73 -29.61 -24.76
C GLY A 50 14.15 -28.38 -23.93
N GLY A 51 14.53 -28.55 -22.67
CA GLY A 51 14.86 -27.44 -21.76
C GLY A 51 13.67 -26.79 -21.06
N ARG A 52 12.44 -27.29 -21.24
CA ARG A 52 11.21 -26.78 -20.59
C ARG A 52 11.34 -26.66 -19.07
N LEU A 53 11.85 -27.70 -18.40
CA LEU A 53 12.05 -27.69 -16.94
C LEU A 53 13.04 -26.61 -16.49
N ARG A 54 14.11 -26.37 -17.27
CA ARG A 54 15.06 -25.28 -16.99
C ARG A 54 14.40 -23.92 -17.19
N ALA A 55 13.57 -23.76 -18.21
CA ALA A 55 12.79 -22.55 -18.44
C ALA A 55 11.74 -22.32 -17.34
N GLU A 56 11.10 -23.38 -16.83
CA GLU A 56 10.17 -23.31 -15.69
C GLU A 56 10.88 -22.87 -14.41
N VAL A 57 12.08 -23.39 -14.11
CA VAL A 57 12.91 -22.89 -13.01
C VAL A 57 13.34 -21.44 -13.22
N ALA A 58 13.74 -21.05 -14.43
CA ALA A 58 14.09 -19.67 -14.73
C ALA A 58 12.89 -18.73 -14.54
N ALA A 59 11.70 -19.13 -14.99
CA ALA A 59 10.45 -18.40 -14.79
C ALA A 59 10.08 -18.31 -13.30
N ALA A 60 10.27 -19.38 -12.53
CA ALA A 60 10.03 -19.38 -11.09
C ALA A 60 10.99 -18.43 -10.35
N LYS A 61 12.28 -18.41 -10.73
CA LYS A 61 13.28 -17.45 -10.20
C LYS A 61 12.93 -16.01 -10.56
N ALA A 62 12.56 -15.75 -11.81
CA ALA A 62 12.13 -14.41 -12.25
C ALA A 62 10.88 -13.93 -11.50
N ARG A 63 9.89 -14.81 -11.26
CA ARG A 63 8.71 -14.50 -10.43
C ARG A 63 9.09 -14.15 -9.00
N LEU A 64 10.04 -14.84 -8.39
CA LEU A 64 10.55 -14.48 -7.05
C LEU A 64 11.16 -13.09 -7.05
N GLN A 65 12.06 -12.80 -8.00
CA GLN A 65 12.69 -11.49 -8.11
C GLN A 65 11.65 -10.38 -8.29
N ALA A 66 10.63 -10.62 -9.13
CA ALA A 66 9.51 -9.69 -9.31
C ALA A 66 8.71 -9.49 -8.01
N GLN A 67 8.48 -10.54 -7.22
CA GLN A 67 7.81 -10.44 -5.92
C GLN A 67 8.64 -9.66 -4.90
N ALA A 68 9.95 -9.91 -4.83
CA ALA A 68 10.86 -9.16 -3.97
C ALA A 68 10.86 -7.66 -4.34
N ALA A 69 10.95 -7.34 -5.64
CA ALA A 69 10.88 -5.97 -6.12
C ALA A 69 9.53 -5.30 -5.80
N ARG A 70 8.41 -6.02 -5.96
CA ARG A 70 7.08 -5.53 -5.58
C ARG A 70 6.98 -5.23 -4.08
N TYR A 71 7.54 -6.10 -3.24
CA TYR A 71 7.58 -5.87 -1.80
C TYR A 71 8.41 -4.63 -1.46
N SER A 72 9.61 -4.49 -2.03
CA SER A 72 10.43 -3.29 -1.86
C SER A 72 9.69 -2.02 -2.30
N GLN A 73 9.01 -2.06 -3.44
CA GLN A 73 8.21 -0.95 -3.92
C GLN A 73 7.07 -0.59 -2.96
N LEU A 74 6.37 -1.59 -2.42
CA LEU A 74 5.28 -1.37 -1.46
C LEU A 74 5.79 -0.70 -0.17
N VAL A 75 6.94 -1.14 0.35
CA VAL A 75 7.58 -0.51 1.52
C VAL A 75 8.00 0.93 1.21
N LEU A 76 8.63 1.19 0.05
CA LEU A 76 9.03 2.53 -0.34
C LEU A 76 7.83 3.47 -0.52
N THR A 77 6.73 2.98 -1.10
CA THR A 77 5.49 3.74 -1.22
C THR A 77 4.92 4.09 0.15
N ALA A 78 4.86 3.12 1.08
CA ALA A 78 4.37 3.37 2.43
C ALA A 78 5.22 4.41 3.19
N VAL A 79 6.55 4.32 3.10
CA VAL A 79 7.45 5.33 3.71
C VAL A 79 7.20 6.71 3.12
N ARG A 80 7.08 6.80 1.79
CA ARG A 80 6.78 8.06 1.11
C ARG A 80 5.45 8.66 1.58
N GLU A 81 4.39 7.86 1.69
CA GLU A 81 3.07 8.31 2.14
C GLU A 81 3.13 8.88 3.58
N VAL A 82 3.90 8.25 4.47
CA VAL A 82 4.12 8.76 5.83
C VAL A 82 4.91 10.07 5.82
N GLU A 83 5.97 10.16 5.02
CA GLU A 83 6.75 11.40 4.87
C GLU A 83 5.90 12.55 4.31
N ASP A 84 5.13 12.29 3.26
CA ASP A 84 4.22 13.26 2.65
C ASP A 84 3.16 13.74 3.67
N ALA A 85 2.61 12.82 4.48
CA ALA A 85 1.66 13.17 5.54
C ALA A 85 2.29 14.01 6.66
N LEU A 86 3.50 13.68 7.10
CA LEU A 86 4.24 14.44 8.13
C LEU A 86 4.58 15.86 7.65
N VAL A 87 5.08 15.99 6.41
CA VAL A 87 5.40 17.28 5.82
C VAL A 87 4.14 18.13 5.66
N SER A 88 3.05 17.55 5.15
CA SER A 88 1.75 18.22 5.02
C SER A 88 1.26 18.75 6.36
N ASN A 89 1.28 17.93 7.42
CA ASN A 89 0.88 18.32 8.76
C ASN A 89 1.71 19.51 9.30
N ARG A 90 3.03 19.44 9.15
CA ARG A 90 3.95 20.50 9.59
C ARG A 90 3.75 21.82 8.84
N LEU A 91 3.50 21.77 7.54
CA LEU A 91 3.23 22.95 6.73
C LEU A 91 1.88 23.58 7.10
N LEU A 92 0.85 22.76 7.36
CA LEU A 92 -0.45 23.22 7.83
C LEU A 92 -0.37 23.92 9.18
N ASP A 93 0.38 23.37 10.15
CA ASP A 93 0.57 24.02 11.45
C ASP A 93 1.20 25.42 11.32
N LYS A 94 2.21 25.59 10.43
CA LYS A 94 2.77 26.91 10.13
C LYS A 94 1.76 27.84 9.46
N ARG A 95 0.97 27.32 8.53
CA ARG A 95 -0.06 28.10 7.82
C ARG A 95 -1.14 28.60 8.78
N ILE A 96 -1.56 27.78 9.74
CA ILE A 96 -2.55 28.16 10.76
C ILE A 96 -2.09 29.35 11.58
N GLN A 97 -0.81 29.38 11.99
CA GLN A 97 -0.26 30.52 12.73
C GLN A 97 -0.37 31.83 11.94
N GLN A 98 -0.10 31.80 10.65
CA GLN A 98 -0.21 32.97 9.77
C GLN A 98 -1.67 33.41 9.58
N ILE A 99 -2.58 32.47 9.34
CA ILE A 99 -4.01 32.77 9.17
C ILE A 99 -4.64 33.27 10.48
N GLN A 100 -4.22 32.73 11.63
CA GLN A 100 -4.63 33.22 12.93
C GLN A 100 -4.18 34.67 13.16
N GLN A 101 -2.96 35.02 12.76
CA GLN A 101 -2.49 36.40 12.80
C GLN A 101 -3.32 37.28 11.86
N GLN A 102 -3.60 36.84 10.63
CA GLN A 102 -4.44 37.57 9.68
C GLN A 102 -5.85 37.83 10.24
N LEU A 103 -6.48 36.84 10.88
CA LEU A 103 -7.79 36.98 11.53
C LEU A 103 -7.74 37.99 12.68
N SER A 104 -6.66 37.98 13.48
CA SER A 104 -6.44 38.95 14.56
C SER A 104 -6.36 40.38 14.02
N GLU A 105 -5.59 40.60 12.94
CA GLU A 105 -5.49 41.91 12.32
C GLU A 105 -6.81 42.38 11.69
N ALA A 106 -7.57 41.47 11.07
CA ALA A 106 -8.89 41.79 10.54
C ALA A 106 -9.89 42.19 11.65
N ARG A 107 -9.84 41.53 12.82
CA ARG A 107 -10.63 41.90 14.01
C ARG A 107 -10.25 43.28 14.54
N LYS A 108 -8.95 43.61 14.59
CA LYS A 108 -8.47 44.94 14.98
C LYS A 108 -8.92 46.02 14.00
N ALA A 109 -8.86 45.74 12.69
CA ALA A 109 -9.29 46.65 11.65
C ALA A 109 -10.79 46.99 11.74
N GLU A 110 -11.66 45.98 11.94
CA GLU A 110 -13.09 46.23 12.19
C GLU A 110 -13.32 47.06 13.45
N THR A 111 -12.61 46.75 14.54
CA THR A 111 -12.71 47.50 15.80
C THR A 111 -12.35 48.97 15.59
N LEU A 112 -11.26 49.25 14.88
CA LEU A 112 -10.83 50.61 14.56
C LEU A 112 -11.85 51.34 13.67
N ALA A 113 -12.37 50.67 12.64
CA ALA A 113 -13.39 51.24 11.75
C ALA A 113 -14.66 51.61 12.53
N ARG A 114 -15.14 50.75 13.44
CA ARG A 114 -16.29 51.03 14.31
C ARG A 114 -16.04 52.24 15.22
N GLN A 115 -14.84 52.36 15.80
CA GLN A 115 -14.48 53.50 16.63
C GLN A 115 -14.45 54.82 15.83
N ARG A 116 -13.91 54.80 14.61
CA ARG A 116 -13.86 55.98 13.74
C ARG A 116 -15.24 56.39 13.24
N TYR A 117 -16.09 55.42 12.89
CA TYR A 117 -17.49 55.67 12.56
C TYR A 117 -18.25 56.30 13.74
N GLY A 118 -18.08 55.78 14.96
CA GLY A 118 -18.70 56.35 16.16
C GLY A 118 -18.25 57.77 16.49
N ARG A 119 -17.12 58.22 15.93
CA ARG A 119 -16.60 59.60 16.03
C ARG A 119 -16.94 60.47 14.80
N GLY A 120 -17.67 59.93 13.83
CA GLY A 120 -18.00 60.61 12.57
C GLY A 120 -16.82 60.82 11.62
N ILE A 121 -15.71 60.11 11.82
CA ILE A 121 -14.49 60.24 10.99
C ILE A 121 -14.61 59.44 9.69
N ASP A 122 -15.13 58.22 9.78
CA ASP A 122 -15.30 57.30 8.65
C ASP A 122 -16.79 56.99 8.42
N SER A 123 -17.14 56.56 7.21
CA SER A 123 -18.52 56.18 6.87
C SER A 123 -18.87 54.75 7.31
N LEU A 124 -20.17 54.46 7.42
CA LEU A 124 -20.68 53.11 7.70
C LEU A 124 -20.17 52.07 6.68
N LEU A 125 -19.92 52.49 5.43
CA LEU A 125 -19.38 51.62 4.39
C LEU A 125 -18.01 51.04 4.77
N VAL A 126 -17.16 51.81 5.46
CA VAL A 126 -15.84 51.34 5.94
C VAL A 126 -16.01 50.26 7.00
N VAL A 127 -17.00 50.40 7.89
CA VAL A 127 -17.34 49.37 8.89
C VAL A 127 -17.79 48.08 8.22
N LEU A 128 -18.69 48.18 7.24
CA LEU A 128 -19.21 47.01 6.52
C LEU A 128 -18.11 46.29 5.72
N GLU A 129 -17.22 47.04 5.06
CA GLU A 129 -16.11 46.45 4.31
C GLU A 129 -15.07 45.77 5.24
N THR A 130 -14.76 46.38 6.39
CA THR A 130 -13.86 45.74 7.38
C THR A 130 -14.49 44.53 8.04
N GLN A 131 -15.80 44.56 8.31
CA GLN A 131 -16.56 43.40 8.79
C GLN A 131 -16.56 42.27 7.77
N ARG A 132 -16.79 42.57 6.49
CA ARG A 132 -16.73 41.59 5.38
C ARG A 132 -15.35 40.94 5.28
N ARG A 133 -14.27 41.73 5.42
CA ARG A 133 -12.89 41.22 5.43
C ARG A 133 -12.62 40.32 6.63
N ARG A 134 -13.11 40.68 7.82
CA ARG A 134 -13.00 39.82 9.01
C ARG A 134 -13.73 38.49 8.82
N GLN A 135 -14.95 38.51 8.29
CA GLN A 135 -15.71 37.30 8.00
C GLN A 135 -14.96 36.40 7.01
N ALA A 136 -14.45 36.95 5.90
CA ALA A 136 -13.65 36.19 4.95
C ALA A 136 -12.39 35.57 5.58
N ALA A 137 -11.73 36.28 6.50
CA ALA A 137 -10.57 35.74 7.23
C ALA A 137 -10.98 34.64 8.23
N GLU A 138 -12.16 34.73 8.83
CA GLU A 138 -12.71 33.73 9.75
C GLU A 138 -13.11 32.45 9.00
N ASP A 139 -13.76 32.59 7.85
CA ASP A 139 -14.08 31.46 6.97
C ASP A 139 -12.82 30.73 6.51
N LEU A 140 -11.79 31.49 6.10
CA LEU A 140 -10.50 30.91 5.72
C LEU A 140 -9.83 30.18 6.90
N PHE A 141 -9.87 30.75 8.11
CA PHE A 141 -9.34 30.10 9.30
C PHE A 141 -10.02 28.75 9.56
N LEU A 142 -11.35 28.70 9.48
CA LEU A 142 -12.11 27.47 9.66
C LEU A 142 -11.80 26.41 8.60
N GLN A 143 -11.65 26.82 7.33
CA GLN A 143 -11.24 25.91 6.25
C GLN A 143 -9.86 25.30 6.48
N ILE A 144 -8.89 26.09 6.94
CA ILE A 144 -7.54 25.58 7.23
C ILE A 144 -7.53 24.68 8.47
N GLU A 145 -8.32 25.01 9.50
CA GLU A 145 -8.51 24.12 10.65
C GLU A 145 -9.12 22.78 10.22
N GLN A 146 -10.12 22.76 9.33
CA GLN A 146 -10.65 21.52 8.76
C GLN A 146 -9.54 20.71 8.06
N GLN A 147 -8.75 21.34 7.18
CA GLN A 147 -7.63 20.68 6.50
C GLN A 147 -6.60 20.10 7.48
N ARG A 148 -6.40 20.75 8.62
CA ARG A 148 -5.52 20.25 9.69
C ARG A 148 -6.04 18.94 10.28
N TRP A 149 -7.33 18.85 10.54
CA TRP A 149 -7.96 17.64 11.04
C TRP A 149 -7.86 16.50 10.03
N ASP A 150 -8.15 16.78 8.76
CA ASP A 150 -8.00 15.80 7.68
C ASP A 150 -6.55 15.31 7.56
N ALA A 151 -5.57 16.21 7.62
CA ALA A 151 -4.15 15.84 7.59
C ALA A 151 -3.73 14.99 8.79
N ARG A 152 -4.30 15.22 9.98
CA ARG A 152 -4.06 14.39 11.16
C ARG A 152 -4.66 13.00 11.01
N ILE A 153 -5.86 12.90 10.45
CA ILE A 153 -6.51 11.62 10.15
C ILE A 153 -5.68 10.85 9.10
N ASN A 154 -5.24 11.51 8.03
CA ASN A 154 -4.41 10.89 7.00
C ASN A 154 -3.06 10.41 7.55
N LEU A 155 -2.43 11.19 8.43
CA LEU A 155 -1.21 10.76 9.11
C LEU A 155 -1.46 9.52 9.98
N HIS A 156 -2.57 9.48 10.72
CA HIS A 156 -2.95 8.31 11.51
C HIS A 156 -3.17 7.06 10.63
N LEU A 157 -3.84 7.21 9.49
CA LEU A 157 -4.06 6.13 8.53
C LEU A 157 -2.74 5.65 7.88
N ALA A 158 -1.86 6.58 7.48
CA ALA A 158 -0.56 6.26 6.87
C ALA A 158 0.37 5.51 7.84
N LEU A 159 0.26 5.78 9.15
CA LEU A 159 1.01 5.06 10.19
C LEU A 159 0.44 3.67 10.52
N GLY A 160 -0.61 3.22 9.82
CA GLY A 160 -1.21 1.90 10.00
C GLY A 160 -2.51 1.89 10.82
N GLY A 161 -3.00 3.06 11.25
CA GLY A 161 -4.31 3.21 11.91
C GLY A 161 -4.53 2.27 13.10
N GLN A 162 -5.71 1.64 13.14
CA GLN A 162 -6.17 0.71 14.19
C GLN A 162 -5.89 -0.77 13.87
N TRP A 163 -5.05 -1.09 12.89
CA TRP A 163 -4.79 -2.48 12.48
C TRP A 163 -4.26 -3.37 13.64
N LEU A 164 -3.72 -2.78 14.71
CA LEU A 164 -3.28 -3.48 15.93
C LEU A 164 -4.42 -3.87 16.90
N THR A 165 -5.63 -3.34 16.75
CA THR A 165 -6.76 -3.61 17.66
C THR A 165 -7.74 -4.69 17.16
N ASP A 166 -7.52 -5.23 15.96
CA ASP A 166 -8.35 -6.29 15.37
C ASP A 166 -7.60 -7.64 15.41
N ASN A 167 -7.18 -8.03 16.61
CA ASN A 167 -6.74 -9.39 16.90
C ASN A 167 -7.81 -10.04 17.80
N ASN A 168 -8.68 -10.81 17.15
CA ASN A 168 -9.53 -11.81 17.78
C ASN A 168 -8.74 -13.13 17.88
#